data_AF-A0A960XPY4-F1
#
_entry.id   AF-A0A960XPY4-F1
#
_cell.length_a   1.000
_cell.length_b   1.000
_cell.length_c   1.000
_cell.angle_alpha   90.00
_cell.angle_beta   90.00
_cell.angle_gamma   90.00
#
_symmetry.space_group_name_H-M   'P 1'
#
loop_
_entity.id
_entity.type
_entity.pdbx_description
1 polymer ?
#
loop_
_entity_poly.entity_id
_entity_poly.type
_entity_poly.pdbx_seq_one_letter_code
_entity_poly.pdbx_strand_id
1 'polypeptide(L)' 'VDYYAAAPARDPRGPEEGTTKVLRGGAWRFSADNCRSGYRYNENPGESDVCFGYDIYGFRCVRRAIEDGAR' A
#
# COMPACT_ATOMS: atom_id res chain seq x y z
N VAL A 1 12.00 -0.37 -8.75
CA VAL A 1 11.06 0.72 -9.09
C VAL A 1 11.77 2.05 -8.95
N ASP A 2 11.80 2.84 -10.01
CA ASP A 2 12.46 4.16 -10.04
C ASP A 2 11.68 5.25 -9.27
N TYR A 3 10.42 4.94 -8.91
CA TYR A 3 9.54 5.88 -8.19
C TYR A 3 10.17 6.49 -6.95
N TYR A 4 10.95 5.75 -6.16
CA TYR A 4 11.56 6.33 -4.93
C TYR A 4 12.62 7.39 -5.23
N ALA A 5 13.34 7.25 -6.34
CA ALA A 5 14.34 8.24 -6.73
C ALA A 5 13.67 9.49 -7.32
N ALA A 6 12.55 9.32 -8.03
CA ALA A 6 11.82 10.41 -8.69
C ALA A 6 10.67 11.01 -7.87
N ALA A 7 10.31 10.42 -6.72
CA ALA A 7 9.14 10.84 -5.95
C ALA A 7 9.30 12.28 -5.41
N PRO A 8 8.22 13.09 -5.41
CA PRO A 8 8.25 14.39 -4.77
C PRO A 8 8.50 14.23 -3.26
N ALA A 9 9.27 15.16 -2.69
CA ALA A 9 9.64 15.12 -1.27
C ALA A 9 8.44 15.29 -0.33
N ARG A 10 7.33 15.88 -0.78
CA ARG A 10 6.13 16.17 0.01
C ARG A 10 4.89 15.53 -0.62
N ASP A 11 4.12 14.82 0.20
CA ASP A 11 2.86 14.13 -0.18
C ASP A 11 2.94 13.30 -1.48
N PRO A 12 3.89 12.33 -1.59
CA PRO A 12 4.00 11.48 -2.77
C PRO A 12 2.76 10.57 -2.91
N ARG A 13 2.06 10.68 -4.04
CA ARG A 13 0.79 9.98 -4.32
C ARG A 13 0.93 8.63 -5.02
N GLY A 14 2.14 8.26 -5.42
CA GLY A 14 2.40 7.18 -6.37
C GLY A 14 2.55 7.70 -7.81
N PRO A 15 2.85 6.82 -8.78
CA PRO A 15 2.81 7.14 -10.20
C PRO A 15 1.37 7.47 -10.66
N GLU A 16 1.24 8.24 -11.74
CA GLU A 16 -0.08 8.61 -12.31
C GLU A 16 -0.85 7.38 -12.83
N GLU A 17 -0.12 6.41 -13.39
CA GLU A 17 -0.67 5.18 -13.94
C GLU A 17 -0.12 3.95 -13.21
N GLY A 18 -0.90 2.86 -13.22
CA GLY A 18 -0.48 1.57 -12.69
C GLY A 18 -1.63 0.58 -12.57
N THR A 19 -1.35 -0.69 -12.87
CA THR A 19 -2.32 -1.79 -12.84
C THR A 19 -2.42 -2.48 -11.47
N THR A 20 -1.46 -2.22 -10.58
CA THR A 20 -1.40 -2.83 -9.24
C THR A 20 -1.46 -1.77 -8.13
N LYS A 21 -1.79 -2.19 -6.91
CA LYS A 21 -1.78 -1.35 -5.70
C LYS A 21 -0.84 -1.95 -4.64
N VAL A 22 -0.26 -1.07 -3.83
CA VAL A 22 0.75 -1.44 -2.84
C VAL A 22 0.08 -2.03 -1.59
N LEU A 23 0.61 -3.16 -1.12
CA LEU A 23 0.29 -3.82 0.13
C LEU A 23 1.50 -3.72 1.09
N ARG A 24 1.21 -3.50 2.37
CA ARG A 24 2.20 -3.18 3.42
C ARG A 24 1.87 -3.95 4.70
N GLY A 25 2.88 -4.20 5.53
CA GLY A 25 2.72 -4.78 6.87
C GLY A 25 2.89 -6.29 6.94
N GLY A 26 2.78 -6.99 5.81
CA GLY A 26 2.90 -8.45 5.75
C GLY A 26 1.62 -9.18 6.16
N ALA A 27 1.72 -10.49 6.27
CA ALA A 27 0.61 -11.39 6.56
C ALA A 27 1.09 -12.57 7.41
N TRP A 28 0.17 -13.31 8.03
CA TRP A 28 0.55 -14.41 8.94
C TRP A 28 1.36 -15.52 8.25
N ARG A 29 1.18 -15.72 6.93
CA ARG A 29 1.92 -16.70 6.12
C ARG A 29 3.28 -16.18 5.63
N PHE A 30 3.56 -14.88 5.75
CA PHE A 30 4.80 -14.29 5.23
C PHE A 30 6.02 -14.65 6.09
N SER A 31 7.18 -14.72 5.45
CA SER A 31 8.46 -14.80 6.16
C SER A 31 8.73 -13.52 6.96
N ALA A 32 9.62 -13.61 7.95
CA ALA A 32 10.04 -12.45 8.75
C ALA A 32 10.56 -11.29 7.87
N ASP A 33 11.26 -11.60 6.77
CA ASP A 33 11.79 -10.61 5.84
C ASP A 33 10.71 -9.82 5.10
N ASN A 34 9.59 -10.46 4.80
CA ASN A 34 8.45 -9.83 4.13
C ASN A 34 7.54 -9.07 5.11
N CYS A 35 7.76 -9.20 6.42
CA CYS A 35 7.04 -8.47 7.47
C CYS A 35 7.79 -7.21 7.93
N ARG A 36 8.92 -6.86 7.31
CA ARG A 36 9.68 -5.63 7.65
C ARG A 36 8.91 -4.37 7.25
N SER A 37 9.05 -3.31 8.03
CA SER A 37 8.40 -2.01 7.78
C SER A 37 8.77 -1.37 6.43
N GLY A 38 9.91 -1.74 5.84
CA GLY A 38 10.34 -1.29 4.50
C GLY A 38 9.83 -2.15 3.35
N TYR A 39 9.34 -3.36 3.61
CA TYR A 39 8.84 -4.27 2.57
C TYR A 39 7.56 -3.71 1.93
N ARG A 40 7.45 -3.92 0.62
CA ARG A 40 6.31 -3.48 -0.18
C ARG A 40 5.99 -4.58 -1.18
N TYR A 41 4.77 -5.09 -1.08
CA TYR A 41 4.19 -6.00 -2.05
C TYR A 41 3.22 -5.21 -2.94
N ASN A 42 2.85 -5.73 -4.10
CA ASN A 42 1.85 -5.11 -4.95
C ASN A 42 1.02 -6.17 -5.66
N GLU A 43 -0.25 -5.89 -5.85
CA GLU A 43 -1.17 -6.83 -6.51
C GLU A 43 -2.21 -6.10 -7.34
N ASN A 44 -2.76 -6.78 -8.35
CA ASN A 44 -3.87 -6.25 -9.13
C ASN A 44 -5.17 -6.27 -8.30
N PRO A 45 -5.84 -5.11 -8.07
CA PRO A 45 -7.10 -5.09 -7.33
C PRO A 45 -8.23 -5.89 -7.98
N GLY A 46 -8.17 -6.14 -9.29
CA GLY A 46 -9.16 -6.95 -10.01
C GLY A 46 -8.92 -8.47 -9.87
N GLU A 47 -7.73 -8.89 -9.46
CA GLU A 47 -7.38 -10.30 -9.24
C GLU A 47 -7.62 -10.75 -7.79
N SER A 48 -8.16 -9.88 -6.93
CA SER A 48 -8.57 -10.21 -5.56
C SER A 48 -9.86 -11.03 -5.49
N ASP A 49 -10.15 -11.84 -6.50
CA ASP A 49 -11.37 -12.66 -6.57
C ASP A 49 -11.46 -13.55 -5.32
N VAL A 50 -12.64 -13.50 -4.69
CA VAL A 50 -12.93 -13.95 -3.33
C VAL A 50 -12.72 -15.46 -3.17
N CYS A 51 -12.78 -16.21 -4.28
CA CYS A 51 -12.56 -17.65 -4.31
C CYS A 51 -11.11 -18.07 -4.00
N PHE A 52 -10.14 -17.18 -4.20
CA PHE A 52 -8.74 -17.40 -3.79
C PHE A 52 -8.30 -16.44 -2.69
N GLY A 53 -9.26 -15.78 -2.03
CA GLY A 53 -9.10 -14.68 -1.08
C GLY A 53 -7.87 -14.86 -0.20
N TYR A 54 -6.75 -14.34 -0.70
CA TYR A 54 -5.47 -14.63 -0.10
C TYR A 54 -5.50 -14.00 1.28
N ASP A 55 -5.05 -14.79 2.23
CA ASP A 55 -4.93 -14.54 3.66
C ASP A 55 -3.94 -13.41 4.01
N ILE A 56 -3.59 -12.63 3.01
CA ILE A 56 -2.60 -11.56 2.98
C ILE A 56 -3.23 -10.18 2.72
N TYR A 57 -4.53 -10.13 2.39
CA TYR A 57 -5.24 -8.89 2.09
C TYR A 57 -6.01 -8.34 3.30
N GLY A 58 -5.88 -7.03 3.49
CA GLY A 58 -6.61 -6.25 4.47
C GLY A 58 -6.28 -4.77 4.29
N PHE A 59 -7.05 -3.89 4.92
CA PHE A 59 -6.78 -2.45 4.88
C PHE A 59 -7.14 -1.76 6.18
N ARG A 60 -6.49 -0.63 6.43
CA ARG A 60 -6.84 0.30 7.50
C ARG A 60 -7.10 1.66 6.88
N CYS A 61 -8.25 2.23 7.16
CA CYS A 61 -8.61 3.56 6.68
C CYS A 61 -7.73 4.64 7.32
N VAL A 62 -7.52 5.72 6.56
CA VAL A 62 -6.90 6.95 7.04
C VAL A 62 -7.80 8.12 6.69
N ARG A 63 -7.70 9.21 7.45
CA ARG A 63 -8.39 10.47 7.15
C ARG A 63 -7.37 11.60 7.08
N ARG A 64 -7.68 12.65 6.31
CA ARG A 64 -6.88 13.89 6.37
C ARG A 64 -6.98 14.49 7.78
N ALA A 65 -5.85 14.98 8.29
CA ALA A 65 -5.88 15.81 9.48
C ALA A 65 -6.66 17.09 9.16
N ILE A 66 -7.48 17.55 10.11
CA ILE A 66 -8.06 18.89 10.03
C ILE A 66 -6.95 19.83 10.48
N GLU A 67 -6.65 20.84 9.67
CA GLU A 67 -5.75 21.92 10.09
C GLU A 67 -6.51 22.79 11.10
N ASP A 68 -5.88 23.10 12.23
CA ASP A 68 -6.48 23.90 13.30
C ASP A 68 -6.96 25.25 12.74
N GLY A 69 -8.28 25.40 12.53
CA GLY A 69 -8.90 26.61 11.99
C GLY A 69 -10.10 26.40 11.08
N ALA A 70 -10.28 25.21 10.50
CA ALA A 70 -11.46 24.88 9.70
C ALA A 70 -12.43 24.00 10.50
N ARG A 71 -13.28 24.64 11.32
CA ARG A 71 -14.46 23.99 11.90
C ARG A 71 -15.72 24.50 11.21
#